data_AF-A0A8J7F1R4-F1
#
_entry.id   AF-A0A8J7F1R4-F1
#
_cell.length_a   1.000
_cell.length_b   1.000
_cell.length_c   1.000
_cell.angle_alpha   90.00
_cell.angle_beta   90.00
_cell.angle_gamma   90.00
#
_symmetry.space_group_name_H-M   'P 1'
#
loop_
_entity.id
_entity.type
_entity.pdbx_description
1 polymer ?
#
loop_
_entity_poly.entity_id
_entity_poly.type
_entity_poly.pdbx_seq_one_letter_code
_entity_poly.pdbx_strand_id
1 'polypeptide(L)'
;MTSNAEFMEALAAEIGENVYIDIAKWHLYLSDAKLHTMVAEQVYPLITSDKSIDEEDVINVLQSIPIKVGGGKHEVPLIDLVPTQCQVNLVDILEKYQQEM
;
A
#
# COMPACT_ATOMS: atom_id res chain seq x y z
N MET A 1 19.36 -15.32 -4.42
CA MET A 1 19.38 -13.94 -3.92
C MET A 1 18.48 -13.17 -4.84
N THR A 2 17.28 -12.84 -4.39
CA THR A 2 16.36 -11.97 -5.13
C THR A 2 16.98 -10.58 -5.19
N SER A 3 17.03 -9.96 -6.37
CA SER A 3 17.49 -8.59 -6.48
C SER A 3 16.48 -7.63 -5.82
N ASN A 4 16.92 -6.48 -5.31
CA ASN A 4 16.02 -5.48 -4.73
C ASN A 4 14.89 -5.06 -5.70
N ALA A 5 15.14 -5.11 -7.01
CA ALA A 5 14.14 -4.82 -8.03
C ALA A 5 13.05 -5.91 -8.09
N GLU A 6 13.44 -7.19 -8.13
CA GLU A 6 12.49 -8.31 -8.12
C GLU A 6 11.68 -8.36 -6.81
N PHE A 7 12.30 -8.01 -5.68
CA PHE A 7 11.59 -7.89 -4.39
C PHE A 7 10.53 -6.78 -4.42
N MET A 8 10.91 -5.59 -4.94
CA MET A 8 9.99 -4.46 -5.05
C MET A 8 8.83 -4.75 -6.02
N GLU A 9 9.10 -5.42 -7.14
CA GLU A 9 8.08 -5.83 -8.09
C GLU A 9 7.10 -6.83 -7.48
N ALA A 10 7.61 -7.82 -6.73
CA ALA A 10 6.77 -8.80 -6.03
C ALA A 10 5.90 -8.12 -4.97
N LEU A 11 6.49 -7.25 -4.14
CA LEU A 11 5.77 -6.48 -3.12
C LEU A 11 4.66 -5.62 -3.76
N ALA A 12 4.98 -4.89 -4.82
CA ALA A 12 4.01 -4.08 -5.53
C ALA A 12 2.89 -4.92 -6.15
N ALA A 13 3.20 -6.08 -6.72
CA ALA A 13 2.19 -6.98 -7.26
C ALA A 13 1.25 -7.50 -6.17
N GLU A 14 1.79 -7.97 -5.04
CA GLU A 14 0.98 -8.52 -3.94
C GLU A 14 0.10 -7.45 -3.28
N ILE A 15 0.61 -6.24 -3.07
CA ILE A 15 -0.19 -5.08 -2.65
C ILE A 15 -1.28 -4.78 -3.68
N GLY A 16 -0.92 -4.77 -4.97
CA GLY A 16 -1.82 -4.44 -6.07
C GLY A 16 -3.02 -5.38 -6.23
N GLU A 17 -2.86 -6.66 -5.89
CA GLU A 17 -3.90 -7.69 -6.01
C GLU A 17 -4.78 -7.82 -4.76
N ASN A 18 -4.29 -7.40 -3.59
CA ASN A 18 -4.98 -7.61 -2.31
C ASN A 18 -5.54 -6.33 -1.68
N VAL A 19 -5.03 -5.17 -2.07
CA VAL A 19 -5.47 -3.87 -1.56
C VAL A 19 -6.27 -3.16 -2.65
N TYR A 20 -7.41 -2.59 -2.27
CA TYR A 20 -8.26 -1.82 -3.17
C TYR A 20 -8.74 -0.54 -2.49
N ILE A 21 -9.19 0.40 -3.32
CA ILE A 21 -9.94 1.58 -2.87
C ILE A 21 -11.42 1.40 -3.16
N ASP A 22 -12.25 1.89 -2.24
CA ASP A 22 -13.70 1.89 -2.38
C ASP A 22 -14.19 3.20 -2.99
N ILE A 23 -14.81 3.09 -4.17
CA ILE A 23 -15.46 4.21 -4.84
C ILE A 23 -16.90 3.81 -5.14
N ALA A 24 -17.83 4.38 -4.37
CA ALA A 24 -19.26 4.07 -4.41
C ALA A 24 -19.58 2.57 -4.18
N LYS A 25 -19.63 1.76 -5.24
CA LYS A 25 -19.88 0.30 -5.16
C LYS A 25 -18.79 -0.51 -5.86
N TRP A 26 -17.66 0.13 -6.16
CA TRP A 26 -16.55 -0.50 -6.87
C TRP A 26 -15.39 -0.70 -5.91
N HIS A 27 -14.87 -1.92 -5.91
CA HIS A 27 -13.56 -2.25 -5.39
C HIS A 27 -12.55 -2.05 -6.52
N LEU A 28 -11.86 -0.92 -6.52
CA LEU A 28 -10.82 -0.64 -7.50
C LEU A 28 -9.47 -1.03 -6.91
N TYR A 29 -8.94 -2.17 -7.35
CA TYR A 29 -7.65 -2.67 -6.88
C TYR A 29 -6.51 -1.71 -7.19
N LEU A 30 -5.48 -1.67 -6.32
CA LEU A 30 -4.36 -0.75 -6.51
C LEU A 30 -3.54 -1.05 -7.77
N SER A 31 -3.59 -2.29 -8.25
CA SER A 31 -3.09 -2.70 -9.57
C SER A 31 -3.80 -1.93 -10.70
N ASP A 32 -5.12 -2.00 -10.73
CA ASP A 32 -5.98 -1.29 -11.69
C ASP A 32 -5.90 0.23 -11.57
N ALA A 33 -5.78 0.74 -10.34
CA ALA A 33 -5.61 2.18 -10.07
C ALA A 33 -4.19 2.69 -10.38
N LYS A 34 -3.23 1.79 -10.67
CA LYS A 34 -1.80 2.10 -10.86
C LYS A 34 -1.16 2.80 -9.65
N LEU A 35 -1.65 2.48 -8.45
CA LEU A 35 -1.16 3.02 -7.18
C LEU A 35 -0.22 2.07 -6.45
N HIS A 36 -0.27 0.77 -6.77
CA HIS A 36 0.47 -0.29 -6.08
C HIS A 36 1.99 -0.06 -6.03
N THR A 37 2.63 0.38 -7.11
CA THR A 37 4.07 0.70 -7.12
C THR A 37 4.40 1.85 -6.17
N MET A 38 3.60 2.92 -6.20
CA MET A 38 3.80 4.05 -5.30
C MET A 38 3.62 3.65 -3.85
N VAL A 39 2.60 2.84 -3.53
CA VAL A 39 2.37 2.34 -2.17
C VAL A 39 3.54 1.47 -1.72
N ALA A 40 4.01 0.53 -2.55
CA ALA A 40 5.15 -0.33 -2.25
C ALA A 40 6.42 0.48 -1.93
N GLU A 41 6.71 1.52 -2.71
CA GLU A 41 7.85 2.41 -2.46
C GLU A 41 7.73 3.15 -1.11
N GLN A 42 6.53 3.61 -0.74
CA GLN A 42 6.31 4.37 0.49
C GLN A 42 6.34 3.49 1.75
N VAL A 43 5.91 2.23 1.66
CA VAL A 43 5.95 1.28 2.78
C VAL A 43 7.29 0.55 2.91
N TYR A 44 8.12 0.53 1.86
CA TYR A 44 9.42 -0.15 1.87
C TYR A 44 10.33 0.21 3.07
N PRO A 45 10.42 1.49 3.51
CA PRO A 45 11.19 1.83 4.71
C PRO A 45 10.72 1.12 5.98
N LEU A 46 9.42 0.79 6.09
CA LEU A 46 8.88 0.04 7.22
C LEU A 46 9.41 -1.40 7.26
N ILE A 47 9.52 -2.04 6.09
CA ILE A 47 10.04 -3.40 5.95
C ILE A 47 11.53 -3.44 6.30
N THR A 48 12.31 -2.47 5.82
CA THR A 48 13.77 -2.41 6.05
C THR A 48 14.16 -1.93 7.44
N SER A 49 13.19 -1.52 8.26
CA SER A 49 13.42 -1.09 9.63
C SER A 49 13.62 -2.29 10.56
N ASP A 50 14.46 -2.15 11.58
CA ASP A 50 14.62 -3.17 12.63
C ASP A 50 13.41 -3.25 13.60
N LYS A 51 12.43 -2.35 13.45
CA LYS A 51 11.19 -2.33 14.23
C LYS A 51 10.16 -3.26 13.58
N SER A 52 9.39 -3.99 14.40
CA SER A 52 8.20 -4.70 13.94
C SER A 52 7.22 -3.73 13.27
N ILE A 53 6.58 -4.18 12.20
CA ILE A 53 5.52 -3.42 11.53
C ILE A 53 4.37 -3.19 12.53
N ASP A 54 3.94 -1.94 12.65
CA ASP A 54 2.78 -1.54 13.46
C ASP A 54 1.69 -1.01 12.54
N GLU A 55 0.42 -1.25 12.89
CA GLU A 55 -0.74 -0.75 12.15
C GLU A 55 -0.71 0.79 12.05
N GLU A 56 -0.29 1.49 13.11
CA GLU A 56 -0.18 2.95 13.10
C GLU A 56 0.83 3.44 12.06
N ASP A 57 1.95 2.72 11.86
CA ASP A 57 2.96 3.09 10.88
C ASP A 57 2.39 2.97 9.44
N VAL A 58 1.61 1.92 9.17
CA VAL A 58 0.94 1.73 7.87
C VAL A 58 -0.13 2.79 7.64
N ILE A 59 -0.94 3.11 8.64
CA ILE A 59 -1.95 4.17 8.58
C ILE A 59 -1.29 5.52 8.26
N ASN A 60 -0.18 5.84 8.93
CA ASN A 60 0.56 7.08 8.69
C ASN A 60 1.09 7.16 7.26
N VAL A 61 1.61 6.06 6.70
CA VAL A 61 2.03 6.01 5.30
C VAL A 61 0.84 6.25 4.36
N LEU A 62 -0.26 5.52 4.53
CA LEU A 62 -1.45 5.70 3.68
C LEU A 62 -2.05 7.11 3.78
N GLN A 63 -2.01 7.73 4.97
CA GLN A 63 -2.46 9.10 5.17
C GLN A 63 -1.57 10.13 4.47
N SER A 64 -0.28 9.84 4.33
CA SER A 64 0.69 10.73 3.68
C SER A 64 0.59 10.77 2.15
N ILE A 65 -0.14 9.84 1.53
CA ILE A 65 -0.26 9.71 0.07
C ILE A 65 -1.50 10.49 -0.43
N PRO A 66 -1.34 11.67 -1.06
CA PRO A 66 -2.46 12.41 -1.62
C PRO A 66 -2.91 11.80 -2.97
N ILE A 67 -4.20 11.51 -3.10
CA ILE A 67 -4.83 11.01 -4.32
C ILE A 67 -5.67 12.10 -4.97
N LYS A 68 -5.36 12.41 -6.23
CA LYS A 68 -6.10 13.38 -7.04
C LYS A 68 -7.41 12.79 -7.55
N VAL A 69 -8.52 13.45 -7.24
CA VAL A 69 -9.87 13.04 -7.68
C VAL A 69 -10.57 14.14 -8.47
N GLY A 70 -11.58 13.76 -9.27
CA GLY A 70 -12.37 14.71 -10.06
C GLY A 70 -11.58 15.49 -11.12
N GLY A 71 -10.53 14.88 -11.67
CA GLY A 71 -9.60 15.55 -12.60
C GLY A 71 -8.58 16.46 -11.92
N GLY A 72 -8.26 16.20 -10.65
CA GLY A 72 -7.31 17.01 -9.85
C GLY A 72 -7.93 18.24 -9.20
N LYS A 73 -9.26 18.33 -9.13
CA LYS A 73 -9.97 19.42 -8.44
C LYS A 73 -9.93 19.27 -6.92
N HIS A 74 -9.77 18.05 -6.45
CA HIS A 74 -9.65 17.71 -5.04
C HIS A 74 -8.52 16.70 -4.86
N GLU A 75 -7.91 16.74 -3.69
CA GLU A 75 -6.96 15.74 -3.20
C GLU A 75 -7.52 15.15 -1.92
N VAL A 76 -7.49 13.83 -1.82
CA VAL A 76 -7.90 13.08 -0.64
C VAL A 76 -6.76 12.14 -0.24
N PRO A 77 -6.45 11.99 1.06
CA PRO A 77 -5.53 10.95 1.52
C PRO A 77 -5.94 9.57 1.04
N LEU A 78 -4.97 8.70 0.71
CA LEU A 78 -5.25 7.33 0.28
C LEU A 78 -5.98 6.54 1.37
N ILE A 79 -5.66 6.78 2.65
CA ILE A 79 -6.35 6.15 3.79
C ILE A 79 -7.87 6.37 3.77
N ASP A 80 -8.36 7.52 3.28
CA ASP A 80 -9.79 7.83 3.22
C ASP A 80 -10.53 7.02 2.14
N LEU A 81 -9.78 6.35 1.26
CA LEU A 81 -10.30 5.53 0.17
C LEU A 81 -10.07 4.03 0.40
N VAL A 82 -9.15 3.65 1.29
CA VAL A 82 -8.79 2.25 1.56
C VAL A 82 -9.62 1.70 2.74
N PRO A 83 -10.44 0.65 2.54
CA PRO A 83 -11.23 0.06 3.62
C PRO A 83 -10.37 -0.52 4.74
N THR A 84 -10.89 -0.57 5.97
CA THR A 84 -10.14 -1.08 7.14
C THR A 84 -9.59 -2.50 6.91
N GLN A 85 -10.34 -3.38 6.24
CA GLN A 85 -9.85 -4.72 5.93
C GLN A 85 -8.60 -4.70 5.05
N CYS A 86 -8.51 -3.77 4.10
CA CYS A 86 -7.34 -3.63 3.25
C CYS A 86 -6.14 -3.06 3.99
N GLN A 87 -6.36 -2.27 5.05
CA GLN A 87 -5.29 -1.79 5.93
C GLN A 87 -4.68 -2.96 6.72
N VAL A 88 -5.52 -3.81 7.29
CA VAL A 88 -5.08 -5.05 7.98
C VAL A 88 -4.34 -5.97 7.00
N ASN A 89 -4.89 -6.22 5.81
CA ASN A 89 -4.22 -7.02 4.80
C ASN A 89 -2.86 -6.44 4.40
N LEU A 90 -2.74 -5.10 4.32
CA LEU A 90 -1.47 -4.45 4.02
C LEU A 90 -0.45 -4.70 5.14
N VAL A 91 -0.85 -4.60 6.41
CA VAL A 91 0.02 -4.96 7.55
C VAL A 91 0.52 -6.40 7.42
N ASP A 92 -0.38 -7.37 7.19
CA ASP A 92 -0.02 -8.79 7.05
C ASP A 92 0.98 -9.02 5.90
N ILE A 93 0.78 -8.34 4.77
CA ILE A 93 1.71 -8.39 3.63
C ILE A 93 3.08 -7.84 4.04
N LEU A 94 3.14 -6.69 4.72
CA LEU A 94 4.43 -6.10 5.11
C LEU A 94 5.17 -6.95 6.14
N GLU A 95 4.47 -7.53 7.12
CA GLU A 95 5.06 -8.45 8.09
C GLU A 95 5.67 -9.68 7.40
N LYS A 96 4.96 -10.28 6.45
CA LYS A 96 5.47 -11.40 5.64
C LYS A 96 6.77 -11.01 4.92
N TYR A 97 6.79 -9.87 4.23
CA TYR A 97 7.98 -9.43 3.49
C TYR A 97 9.14 -9.04 4.40
N GLN A 98 8.88 -8.53 5.61
CA GLN A 98 9.92 -8.26 6.61
C GLN A 98 10.59 -9.54 7.11
N GLN A 99 9.83 -10.64 7.22
CA GLN A 99 10.37 -11.95 7.62
C GLN A 99 11.14 -12.67 6.49
N GLU A 100 10.81 -12.37 5.23
CA GLU A 100 11.45 -12.98 4.06
C GLU A 100 12.74 -12.26 3.61
N MET A 101 13.01 -11.05 4.13
CA MET A 101 14.28 -10.32 3.93
C MET A 101 15.46 -10.96 4.65
#